data_AF-A0A9Q4NXW8-F1
#
_entry.id   AF-A0A9Q4NXW8-F1
#
_cell.length_a   1.000
_cell.length_b   1.000
_cell.length_c   1.000
_cell.angle_alpha   90.00
_cell.angle_beta   90.00
_cell.angle_gamma   90.00
#
_symmetry.space_group_name_H-M   'P 1'
#
loop_
_entity.id
_entity.type
_entity.pdbx_description
1 polymer ?
#
loop_
_entity_poly.entity_id
_entity_poly.type
_entity_poly.pdbx_seq_one_letter_code
_entity_poly.pdbx_strand_id
1 'polypeptide(L)' 'EAFARFVKLAKLQSYLEQKDWVGFARRYNGPGYARNQYDKKLEGAYRKFTKE' A
#
# COMPACT_ATOMS: atom_id res chain seq x y z
N GLU A 1 9.85 -0.45 -13.74
CA GLU A 1 10.65 -1.13 -12.69
C GLU A 1 10.97 -0.28 -11.44
N ALA A 2 11.03 1.05 -11.53
CA ALA A 2 11.44 1.91 -10.41
C ALA A 2 10.58 1.74 -9.13
N PHE A 3 9.25 1.64 -9.26
CA PHE A 3 8.35 1.43 -8.12
C PHE A 3 8.66 0.12 -7.36
N ALA A 4 8.72 -1.01 -8.07
CA ALA A 4 8.97 -2.30 -7.45
C ALA A 4 10.34 -2.35 -6.76
N ARG A 5 11.37 -1.75 -7.38
CA ARG A 5 12.69 -1.61 -6.74
C ARG A 5 12.64 -0.74 -5.48
N PHE A 6 11.95 0.40 -5.53
CA PHE A 6 11.76 1.26 -4.37
C PHE A 6 11.05 0.52 -3.23
N VAL A 7 9.94 -0.17 -3.51
CA VAL A 7 9.18 -0.93 -2.49
C VAL A 7 10.05 -1.99 -1.81
N LYS A 8 10.92 -2.66 -2.57
CA LYS A 8 11.89 -3.62 -2.02
C LYS A 8 12.95 -2.93 -1.15
N LEU A 9 13.60 -1.90 -1.66
CA LEU A 9 14.68 -1.18 -0.97
C LEU A 9 14.19 -0.47 0.31
N ALA A 10 12.99 0.11 0.26
CA ALA A 10 12.34 0.76 1.40
C ALA A 10 11.68 -0.24 2.37
N LYS A 11 11.86 -1.56 2.15
CA LYS A 11 11.30 -2.64 2.97
C LYS A 11 9.77 -2.52 3.16
N LEU A 12 9.08 -2.07 2.11
CA LEU A 12 7.62 -1.90 2.11
C LEU A 12 6.87 -3.13 1.60
N GLN A 13 7.59 -4.08 0.97
CA GLN A 13 7.02 -5.29 0.39
C GLN A 13 6.20 -6.11 1.41
N SER A 14 6.69 -6.28 2.63
CA SER A 14 6.02 -7.09 3.66
C SER A 14 4.63 -6.57 4.02
N TYR A 15 4.43 -5.25 4.01
CA TYR A 15 3.12 -4.65 4.25
C TYR A 15 2.12 -4.99 3.14
N LEU A 16 2.58 -5.04 1.88
CA LEU A 16 1.73 -5.45 0.76
C LEU A 16 1.39 -6.95 0.83
N GLU A 17 2.36 -7.81 1.14
CA GLU A 17 2.15 -9.26 1.28
C GLU A 17 1.18 -9.60 2.41
N GLN A 18 1.29 -8.89 3.53
CA GLN A 18 0.41 -9.03 4.70
C GLN A 18 -0.93 -8.30 4.52
N LYS A 19 -1.12 -7.58 3.40
CA LYS A 19 -2.30 -6.74 3.15
C LYS A 19 -2.51 -5.67 4.24
N ASP A 20 -1.43 -5.22 4.87
CA ASP A 20 -1.44 -4.09 5.80
C ASP A 20 -1.47 -2.77 5.03
N TRP A 21 -2.66 -2.41 4.55
CA TRP A 21 -2.88 -1.21 3.75
C TRP A 21 -2.58 0.07 4.52
N VAL A 22 -2.87 0.08 5.82
CA VAL A 22 -2.58 1.21 6.71
C VAL A 22 -1.07 1.38 6.87
N GLY A 23 -0.36 0.30 7.20
CA GLY A 23 1.08 0.30 7.38
C GLY A 23 1.85 0.66 6.11
N PHE A 24 1.40 0.17 4.96
CA PHE A 24 1.95 0.54 3.67
C PHE A 24 1.65 2.02 3.35
N ALA A 25 0.39 2.44 3.43
CA ALA A 25 -0.03 3.79 3.06
C ALA A 25 0.66 4.87 3.90
N ARG A 26 0.80 4.65 5.21
CA ARG A 26 1.49 5.58 6.12
C ARG A 26 2.97 5.75 5.76
N ARG A 27 3.65 4.69 5.36
CA ARG A 27 5.10 4.74 5.04
C ARG A 27 5.36 5.27 3.65
N TYR A 28 4.52 4.91 2.69
CA TYR A 28 4.66 5.35 1.31
C TYR A 28 4.19 6.79 1.10
N ASN A 29 3.03 7.16 1.65
CA ASN A 29 2.40 8.48 1.45
C ASN A 29 2.65 9.46 2.62
N GLY A 30 3.24 8.99 3.72
CA GLY A 30 3.49 9.77 4.92
C GLY A 30 2.33 9.82 5.93
N PRO A 31 2.50 10.53 7.06
CA PRO A 31 1.52 10.58 8.16
C PRO A 31 0.13 11.08 7.75
N GLY A 32 0.05 11.89 6.69
CA GLY A 32 -1.20 12.41 6.14
C GLY A 32 -2.00 11.41 5.30
N TYR A 33 -1.58 10.15 5.19
CA TYR A 33 -2.18 9.16 4.29
C TYR A 33 -3.71 9.02 4.45
N ALA A 34 -4.19 9.09 5.70
CA ALA A 34 -5.59 8.90 6.04
C ALA A 34 -6.50 10.03 5.51
N ARG A 35 -5.99 11.26 5.40
CA ARG A 35 -6.75 12.40 4.85
C ARG A 35 -7.19 12.15 3.41
N ASN A 36 -6.33 11.49 2.64
CA ASN A 36 -6.58 11.14 1.23
C ASN A 36 -7.11 9.70 1.07
N GLN A 37 -7.33 9.00 2.18
CA GLN A 37 -7.87 7.64 2.27
C GLN A 37 -7.07 6.62 1.44
N TYR A 38 -5.74 6.74 1.42
CA TYR A 38 -4.90 5.85 0.60
C TYR A 38 -4.96 4.39 1.04
N ASP A 39 -5.07 4.14 2.34
CA ASP A 39 -5.33 2.83 2.93
C ASP A 39 -6.61 2.18 2.37
N LYS A 40 -7.73 2.91 2.40
CA LYS A 40 -9.03 2.41 1.91
C LYS A 40 -9.03 2.20 0.40
N LYS A 41 -8.36 3.07 -0.35
CA LYS A 41 -8.23 2.94 -1.82
C LYS A 41 -7.42 1.70 -2.20
N LEU A 42 -6.32 1.42 -1.50
CA LEU A 42 -5.52 0.22 -1.70
C LEU A 42 -6.32 -1.05 -1.38
N GLU A 43 -7.03 -1.06 -0.25
CA GLU A 43 -7.88 -2.19 0.13
C GLU A 43 -8.99 -2.43 -0.91
N GLY A 44 -9.70 -1.37 -1.31
CA GLY A 44 -10.78 -1.45 -2.29
C GLY A 44 -10.30 -1.95 -3.66
N ALA A 45 -9.15 -1.45 -4.13
CA ALA A 45 -8.53 -1.92 -5.35
C ALA A 45 -8.15 -3.40 -5.26
N TYR A 46 -7.50 -3.82 -4.18
CA TYR A 46 -7.16 -5.23 -3.95
C TYR A 46 -8.41 -6.12 -4.00
N ARG A 47 -9.45 -5.78 -3.23
CA ARG A 47 -10.71 -6.54 -3.19
C ARG A 47 -11.40 -6.63 -4.57
N LYS A 48 -11.31 -5.57 -5.39
CA LYS A 48 -11.86 -5.56 -6.75
C LYS A 48 -11.15 -6.56 -7.63
N PHE A 49 -9.81 -6.56 -7.66
CA PHE A 49 -9.02 -7.42 -8.52
C PHE A 49 -8.89 -8.87 -8.03
N THR A 50 -9.21 -9.16 -6.76
CA THR A 50 -9.22 -10.54 -6.25
C THR A 50 -10.59 -11.22 -6.28
N LYS A 51 -11.65 -10.49 -6.63
CA LYS A 51 -13.00 -11.04 -6.77
C LYS A 51 -13.37 -11.36 -8.22
N GLU A 52 -12.49 -11.05 -9.17
CA GLU A 52 -12.48 -11.58 -10.54
C GLU A 52 -11.65 -12.87 -10.57
#